data_AF-A0A5R8LDC3-F1
#
_entry.id   AF-A0A5R8LDC3-F1
#
_cell.length_a   1.000
_cell.length_b   1.000
_cell.length_c   1.000
_cell.angle_alpha   90.00
_cell.angle_beta   90.00
_cell.angle_gamma   90.00
#
_symmetry.space_group_name_H-M   'P 1'
#
loop_
_entity.id
_entity.type
_entity.pdbx_description
1 polymer ?
#
loop_
_entity_poly.entity_id
_entity_poly.type
_entity_poly.pdbx_seq_one_letter_code
_entity_poly.pdbx_strand_id
1 'polypeptide(L)'
;MSRLIGEAFAEWRECRAAFDEVLEAAYSRAEEATNGALLNARGREARVKPRSIFYGPQVRALAYASPELLEHWEEHPRVTYAEFERQWVAAREAERWAS
;
A
#
# COMPACT_ATOMS: atom_id res chain seq x y z
N MET A 1 18.47 -1.55 26.17
CA MET A 1 17.37 -2.21 25.43
C MET A 1 17.88 -3.59 25.00
N SER A 2 17.07 -4.65 25.09
CA SER A 2 17.50 -6.01 24.70
C SER A 2 17.84 -6.07 23.20
N ARG A 3 18.86 -6.86 22.83
CA ARG A 3 19.27 -7.07 21.43
C ARG A 3 18.12 -7.59 20.56
N LEU A 4 17.36 -8.56 21.08
CA LEU A 4 16.21 -9.14 20.41
C LEU A 4 15.12 -8.10 20.11
N ILE A 5 14.89 -7.17 21.04
CA ILE A 5 13.92 -6.09 20.86
C ILE A 5 14.43 -5.09 19.80
N GLY A 6 15.72 -4.77 19.82
CA GLY A 6 16.33 -3.87 18.83
C GLY A 6 16.28 -4.42 17.41
N GLU A 7 16.57 -5.71 17.24
CA GLU A 7 16.50 -6.42 15.95
C GLU A 7 15.06 -6.46 15.41
N ALA A 8 14.08 -6.80 16.26
CA ALA A 8 12.67 -6.79 15.87
C ALA A 8 12.19 -5.40 15.37
N PHE A 9 12.61 -4.32 16.04
CA PHE A 9 12.29 -2.97 15.56
C PHE A 9 13.00 -2.60 14.25
N ALA A 10 14.19 -3.14 13.99
CA ALA A 10 14.88 -2.91 12.73
C ALA A 10 14.17 -3.61 11.57
N GLU A 11 13.79 -4.88 11.74
CA GLU A 11 13.01 -5.64 10.75
C GLU A 11 11.66 -4.96 10.46
N TRP A 12 10.96 -4.49 11.50
CA TRP A 12 9.71 -3.74 11.32
C TRP A 12 9.90 -2.47 10.48
N ARG A 13 10.97 -1.69 10.73
CA ARG A 13 11.26 -0.49 9.93
C ARG A 13 11.59 -0.83 8.49
N GLU A 14 12.34 -1.91 8.25
CA GLU A 14 12.69 -2.38 6.91
C GLU A 14 11.44 -2.81 6.13
N CYS A 15 10.57 -3.63 6.74
CA CYS A 15 9.29 -4.01 6.16
C CYS A 15 8.42 -2.77 5.88
N ARG A 16 8.41 -1.77 6.77
CA ARG A 16 7.63 -0.55 6.55
C ARG A 16 8.15 0.28 5.38
N ALA A 17 9.47 0.44 5.26
CA ALA A 17 10.08 1.15 4.14
C ALA A 17 9.80 0.45 2.81
N ALA A 18 9.92 -0.89 2.77
CA ALA A 18 9.60 -1.66 1.58
C ALA A 18 8.12 -1.55 1.18
N PHE A 19 7.20 -1.44 2.16
CA PHE A 19 5.78 -1.19 1.86
C PHE A 19 5.54 0.19 1.26
N ASP A 20 6.28 1.22 1.68
CA ASP A 20 6.14 2.57 1.12
C ASP A 20 6.54 2.61 -0.37
N GLU A 21 7.51 1.79 -0.80
CA GLU A 21 7.87 1.62 -2.21
C GLU A 21 6.75 0.96 -3.02
N VAL A 22 6.11 -0.09 -2.47
CA VAL A 22 4.94 -0.73 -3.09
C VAL A 22 3.78 0.25 -3.25
N LEU A 23 3.55 1.09 -2.24
CA LEU A 23 2.52 2.13 -2.29
C LEU A 23 2.83 3.20 -3.34
N GLU A 24 4.10 3.62 -3.47
CA GLU A 24 4.51 4.57 -4.51
C GLU A 24 4.25 3.98 -5.90
N ALA A 25 4.71 2.77 -6.17
CA ALA A 25 4.51 2.12 -7.47
C ALA A 25 3.02 1.94 -7.82
N ALA A 26 2.20 1.55 -6.83
CA ALA A 26 0.75 1.43 -7.01
C ALA A 26 0.08 2.80 -7.27
N TYR A 27 0.55 3.84 -6.59
CA TYR A 27 0.05 5.20 -6.78
C TYR A 27 0.40 5.75 -8.17
N SER A 28 1.67 5.68 -8.58
CA SER A 28 2.12 6.19 -9.89
C SER A 28 1.39 5.51 -11.04
N ARG A 29 1.27 4.16 -11.00
CA ARG A 29 0.52 3.41 -12.02
C ARG A 29 -0.95 3.85 -12.10
N ALA A 30 -1.59 4.04 -10.95
CA ALA A 30 -2.98 4.50 -10.91
C ALA A 30 -3.13 5.95 -11.38
N GLU A 31 -2.19 6.83 -11.04
CA GLU A 31 -2.18 8.22 -11.47
C GLU A 31 -2.06 8.33 -13.00
N GLU A 32 -1.16 7.54 -13.60
CA GLU A 32 -1.01 7.43 -15.05
C GLU A 32 -2.28 6.88 -15.72
N ALA A 33 -2.82 5.76 -15.22
CA ALA A 33 -4.00 5.10 -15.79
C ALA A 33 -5.28 5.96 -15.72
N THR A 34 -5.40 6.79 -14.67
CA THR A 34 -6.58 7.63 -14.45
C THR A 34 -6.39 9.07 -14.91
N ASN A 35 -5.24 9.40 -15.52
CA ASN A 35 -4.87 10.78 -15.88
C ASN A 35 -5.01 11.75 -14.68
N GLY A 36 -4.61 11.30 -13.49
CA GLY A 36 -4.72 12.02 -12.22
C GLY A 36 -6.11 12.06 -11.58
N ALA A 37 -7.14 11.49 -12.21
CA ALA A 37 -8.49 11.43 -11.66
C ALA A 37 -8.64 10.32 -10.60
N LEU A 38 -8.04 10.49 -9.42
CA LEU A 38 -8.02 9.47 -8.36
C LEU A 38 -9.20 9.54 -7.37
N LEU A 39 -9.80 10.72 -7.19
CA LEU A 39 -10.84 10.96 -6.19
C LEU A 39 -12.16 11.34 -6.86
N ASN A 40 -13.26 10.78 -6.36
CA ASN A 40 -14.60 11.24 -6.71
C ASN A 40 -14.92 12.62 -6.09
N ALA A 41 -16.08 13.19 -6.44
CA ALA A 41 -16.52 14.50 -5.95
C ALA A 41 -16.53 14.58 -4.41
N ARG A 42 -17.05 13.55 -3.75
CA ARG A 42 -17.12 13.46 -2.28
C ARG A 42 -15.72 13.45 -1.64
N GLY A 43 -14.78 12.71 -2.22
CA GLY A 43 -13.39 12.66 -1.76
C GLY A 43 -12.67 14.01 -1.90
N ARG A 44 -12.91 14.72 -3.01
CA ARG A 44 -12.37 16.07 -3.24
C ARG A 44 -12.95 17.09 -2.27
N GLU A 45 -14.27 17.09 -2.07
CA GLU A 45 -14.96 17.97 -1.11
C GLU A 45 -14.47 17.74 0.33
N ALA A 46 -14.28 16.48 0.71
CA ALA A 46 -13.72 16.09 2.00
C ALA A 46 -12.20 16.32 2.13
N ARG A 47 -11.53 16.88 1.11
CA ARG A 47 -10.08 17.14 1.07
C ARG A 47 -9.24 15.91 1.42
N VAL A 48 -9.69 14.73 0.99
CA VAL A 48 -8.96 13.49 1.16
C VAL A 48 -7.64 13.59 0.40
N LYS A 49 -6.53 13.18 1.03
CA LYS A 49 -5.26 13.05 0.32
C LYS A 49 -5.34 11.82 -0.60
N PRO A 50 -5.11 11.93 -1.93
CA PRO A 50 -5.21 10.79 -2.84
C PRO A 50 -4.38 9.58 -2.39
N ARG A 51 -3.13 9.81 -1.98
CA ARG A 51 -2.26 8.73 -1.47
C ARG A 51 -2.86 7.97 -0.27
N SER A 52 -3.73 8.60 0.53
CA SER A 52 -4.29 7.99 1.74
C SER A 52 -5.33 6.90 1.51
N ILE A 53 -5.92 6.80 0.31
CA ILE A 53 -6.85 5.72 -0.02
C ILE A 53 -6.14 4.42 -0.46
N PHE A 54 -4.83 4.47 -0.70
CA PHE A 54 -4.01 3.30 -1.04
C PHE A 54 -3.61 2.48 0.19
N TYR A 55 -3.39 3.12 1.34
CA TYR A 55 -3.01 2.43 2.60
C TYR A 55 -4.08 2.49 3.70
N GLY A 56 -5.22 3.13 3.43
CA GLY A 56 -6.32 3.25 4.38
C GLY A 56 -7.31 2.06 4.33
N PRO A 57 -8.32 2.07 5.24
CA PRO A 57 -9.37 1.06 5.24
C PRO A 57 -10.11 0.96 3.91
N GLN A 58 -10.46 -0.26 3.48
CA GLN A 58 -11.11 -0.49 2.19
C GLN A 58 -12.44 0.24 2.03
N VAL A 59 -13.26 0.28 3.07
CA VAL A 59 -14.52 1.04 3.06
C VAL A 59 -14.29 2.51 2.72
N ARG A 60 -13.24 3.11 3.28
CA ARG A 60 -12.88 4.51 3.01
C ARG A 60 -12.34 4.70 1.60
N ALA A 61 -11.53 3.76 1.13
CA ALA A 61 -10.99 3.81 -0.23
C ALA A 61 -12.10 3.76 -1.28
N LEU A 62 -13.03 2.80 -1.15
CA LEU A 62 -14.17 2.66 -2.06
C LEU A 62 -15.13 3.85 -2.02
N ALA A 63 -15.31 4.46 -0.84
CA ALA A 63 -16.19 5.63 -0.70
C ALA A 63 -15.68 6.89 -1.42
N TYR A 64 -14.36 7.00 -1.64
CA TYR A 64 -13.72 8.21 -2.16
C TYR A 64 -12.96 8.04 -3.49
N ALA A 65 -12.73 6.81 -3.92
CA ALA A 65 -12.16 6.52 -5.23
C ALA A 65 -13.06 7.04 -6.35
N SER A 66 -12.45 7.56 -7.40
CA SER A 66 -13.12 7.87 -8.67
C SER A 66 -13.58 6.57 -9.37
N PRO A 67 -14.55 6.65 -10.30
CA PRO A 67 -14.92 5.50 -11.13
C PRO A 67 -13.72 4.89 -11.87
N GLU A 68 -12.86 5.73 -12.45
CA GLU A 68 -11.67 5.30 -13.19
C GLU A 68 -10.67 4.55 -12.30
N LEU A 69 -10.52 4.97 -11.04
CA LEU A 69 -9.67 4.27 -10.08
C LEU A 69 -10.29 2.95 -9.62
N LEU A 70 -11.63 2.87 -9.52
CA LEU A 70 -12.31 1.62 -9.20
C LEU A 70 -12.10 0.60 -10.33
N GLU A 71 -12.28 1.01 -11.58
CA GLU A 71 -11.98 0.18 -12.76
C GLU A 71 -10.51 -0.28 -12.75
N HIS A 72 -9.56 0.63 -12.50
CA HIS A 72 -8.15 0.28 -12.39
C HIS A 72 -7.88 -0.79 -11.31
N TRP A 73 -8.59 -0.73 -10.17
CA TRP A 73 -8.43 -1.69 -9.09
C TRP A 73 -9.07 -3.06 -9.35
N GLU A 74 -9.90 -3.21 -10.37
CA GLU A 74 -10.38 -4.53 -10.81
C GLU A 74 -9.22 -5.34 -11.43
N GLU A 75 -8.38 -4.68 -12.21
CA GLU A 75 -7.21 -5.30 -12.86
C GLU A 75 -5.95 -5.25 -11.99
N HIS A 76 -5.82 -4.20 -11.18
CA HIS A 76 -4.65 -3.95 -10.33
C HIS A 76 -5.07 -3.72 -8.88
N PRO A 77 -5.45 -4.79 -8.15
CA PRO A 77 -5.95 -4.67 -6.79
C PRO A 77 -4.97 -3.96 -5.87
N ARG A 78 -5.52 -3.21 -4.90
CA ARG A 78 -4.72 -2.64 -3.81
C ARG A 78 -4.08 -3.75 -2.98
N VAL A 79 -2.84 -3.50 -2.57
CA VAL A 79 -2.12 -4.36 -1.62
C VAL A 79 -2.30 -3.79 -0.21
N THR A 80 -2.81 -4.60 0.72
CA THR A 80 -2.87 -4.20 2.14
C THR A 80 -1.52 -4.41 2.83
N TYR A 81 -1.24 -3.66 3.89
CA TYR A 81 -0.01 -3.84 4.67
C TYR A 81 0.10 -5.28 5.21
N ALA A 82 -1.01 -5.87 5.67
CA ALA A 82 -1.01 -7.24 6.20
C ALA A 82 -0.69 -8.30 5.13
N GLU A 83 -1.18 -8.11 3.89
CA GLU A 83 -0.82 -9.00 2.77
C GLU A 83 0.65 -8.86 2.40
N PHE A 84 1.12 -7.61 2.31
CA PHE A 84 2.52 -7.32 2.03
C PHE A 84 3.46 -7.88 3.10
N GLU A 85 3.17 -7.65 4.38
CA GLU A 85 3.97 -8.14 5.51
C GLU A 85 4.11 -9.67 5.48
N ARG A 86 3.03 -10.40 5.19
CA ARG A 86 3.08 -11.86 5.03
C ARG A 86 3.99 -12.29 3.89
N GLN A 87 3.90 -11.64 2.74
CA GLN A 87 4.76 -11.94 1.57
C GLN A 87 6.22 -11.61 1.86
N TRP A 88 6.47 -10.47 2.50
CA TRP A 88 7.81 -10.00 2.86
C TRP A 88 8.50 -10.94 3.85
N VAL A 89 7.79 -11.41 4.88
CA VAL A 89 8.32 -12.41 5.83
C VAL A 89 8.62 -13.73 5.13
N ALA A 90 7.68 -14.24 4.33
CA ALA A 90 7.85 -15.50 3.61
C ALA A 90 9.06 -15.48 2.65
N ALA A 91 9.30 -14.36 1.97
CA ALA A 91 10.46 -14.21 1.09
C ALA A 91 11.78 -14.32 1.85
N ARG A 92 11.89 -13.66 3.02
CA ARG A 92 13.11 -13.72 3.84
C ARG A 92 13.33 -15.07 4.49
N GLU A 93 12.27 -15.76 4.88
CA GLU A 93 12.36 -17.14 5.38
C GLU A 93 12.90 -18.08 4.29
N ALA A 94 12.44 -17.92 3.04
CA ALA A 94 12.95 -18.69 1.91
C ALA A 94 14.44 -18.40 1.63
N GLU A 95 14.88 -17.14 1.66
CA GLU A 95 16.29 -16.75 1.51
C GLU A 95 17.19 -17.34 2.60
N ARG A 96 16.71 -17.35 3.85
CA ARG A 96 17.40 -17.95 4.99
C ARG A 96 17.56 -19.46 4.84
N TRP A 97 16.60 -20.15 4.25
CA TRP A 97 16.65 -21.59 4.00
C TRP A 97 17.52 -21.96 2.78
N ALA A 98 17.67 -21.04 1.82
CA ALA A 98 18.47 -21.24 0.62
C ALA A 98 19.99 -20.98 0.82
N SER A 99 20.39 -20.42 1.97
CA SER A 99 21.78 -20.07 2.34
C SER A 99 22.39 -21.12 3.26
#